data_AF-A0A926M1T4-F1
#
_entry.id   AF-A0A926M1T4-F1
#
_cell.length_a   1.000
_cell.length_b   1.000
_cell.length_c   1.000
_cell.angle_alpha   90.00
_cell.angle_beta   90.00
_cell.angle_gamma   90.00
#
_symmetry.space_group_name_H-M   'P 1'
#
loop_
_entity.id
_entity.type
_entity.pdbx_description
1 polymer ?
#
loop_
_entity_poly.entity_id
_entity_poly.type
_entity_poly.pdbx_seq_one_letter_code
_entity_poly.pdbx_strand_id
1 'polypeptide(L)'
;MKISKLLNKKIIFFILTFLFSPNVFAENEPIDIWNLEEKEILKKKNLGKNQNIENIIQESEISESNIYKNQSQKKKETILLDETLDTKDLKIVGLYDPDDYDLDINMWSNSDGEQLKKIFSNLNKIELSKDASEIMKILMLTNTYYPNRNITKEEFLEYKSDWLIKNSDLDLIEEYLIKNQVINSHLRLTRYLVDQHLSQFELKKACDFFLKNTEPINDDYLSKFNIYCLFNSDKKNEAQLVLDLKKESGFKDNYFEKKMNFLFGYTDKINIDISEKSILNFHLAHRVNPKFIFEPNDNTAKIIWQYLSSANLLYKVQDIEVTEFDKIRTIEKATHNKNYPEKDLFEIYKRFQFNINQLLNAENSHKSLTKIEARSLIYQRILLESDVNKKLELLEILKDLFIKSDISGAFDDKLKDFLKSINQEDVSLKFEDFYLTHLQKKEDLEKKVKINNDTMHQSKLLNYFNGDYAKPKIEKDVNNFLKKIKKNKKYFFSTKDIIFIESLKSDGVKISKKYESLYEVNNSEIPTDIQVMINNGEKGAALLRIVEVIGQDELDKMDEDTMFFIISTLNQLDIDLIRNKILLKVLPLKV
;
A
#
# COMPACT_ATOMS: atom_id res chain seq x y z
N MET A 1 -14.26 -54.81 -41.65
CA MET A 1 -13.53 -53.83 -42.50
C MET A 1 -14.55 -52.83 -43.06
N LYS A 2 -14.23 -51.53 -43.02
CA LYS A 2 -15.04 -50.34 -43.41
C LYS A 2 -16.11 -49.95 -42.37
N ILE A 3 -15.91 -49.00 -41.45
CA ILE A 3 -15.48 -47.58 -41.50
C ILE A 3 -16.41 -46.70 -42.35
N SER A 4 -16.94 -45.66 -41.68
CA SER A 4 -17.48 -44.39 -42.18
C SER A 4 -18.79 -44.44 -42.98
N LYS A 5 -19.92 -44.03 -42.34
CA LYS A 5 -21.02 -43.26 -42.97
C LYS A 5 -22.25 -42.91 -42.09
N LEU A 6 -22.10 -42.64 -40.78
CA LEU A 6 -23.26 -42.31 -39.93
C LEU A 6 -23.17 -41.02 -39.10
N LEU A 7 -22.17 -40.15 -39.36
CA LEU A 7 -22.08 -38.83 -38.73
C LEU A 7 -22.77 -37.69 -39.50
N ASN A 8 -23.56 -37.99 -40.54
CA ASN A 8 -24.14 -36.96 -41.43
C ASN A 8 -25.68 -36.89 -41.47
N LYS A 9 -26.37 -37.41 -40.43
CA LYS A 9 -27.84 -37.30 -40.33
C LYS A 9 -28.35 -36.44 -39.18
N LYS A 10 -27.55 -36.21 -38.12
CA LYS A 10 -27.92 -35.32 -37.00
C LYS A 10 -27.52 -33.85 -37.22
N ILE A 11 -26.52 -33.58 -38.07
CA ILE A 11 -26.07 -32.20 -38.39
C ILE A 11 -27.04 -31.51 -39.36
N ILE A 12 -27.66 -32.26 -40.29
CA ILE A 12 -28.65 -31.71 -41.23
C ILE A 12 -29.95 -31.29 -40.52
N PHE A 13 -30.32 -31.97 -39.41
CA PHE A 13 -31.52 -31.61 -38.64
C PHE A 13 -31.33 -30.33 -37.81
N PHE A 14 -30.10 -30.03 -37.36
CA PHE A 14 -29.79 -28.81 -36.61
C PHE A 14 -29.64 -27.57 -37.50
N ILE A 15 -29.29 -27.76 -38.78
CA ILE A 15 -29.20 -26.67 -39.77
C ILE A 15 -30.60 -26.30 -40.30
N LEU A 16 -31.55 -27.24 -40.36
CA LEU A 16 -32.91 -26.96 -40.84
C LEU A 16 -33.79 -26.19 -39.84
N THR A 17 -33.46 -26.23 -38.55
CA THR A 17 -34.20 -25.47 -37.51
C THR A 17 -33.77 -24.01 -37.40
N PHE A 18 -32.69 -23.59 -38.08
CA PHE A 18 -32.24 -22.20 -38.11
C PHE A 18 -32.80 -21.40 -39.31
N LEU A 19 -33.55 -22.06 -40.22
CA LEU A 19 -34.10 -21.45 -41.43
C LEU A 19 -35.62 -21.14 -41.36
N PHE A 20 -36.27 -21.41 -40.22
CA PHE A 20 -37.67 -21.07 -39.99
C PHE A 20 -37.86 -20.38 -38.63
N SER A 21 -37.32 -19.18 -38.50
CA SER A 21 -37.88 -18.18 -37.58
C SER A 21 -38.97 -17.40 -38.33
N PRO A 22 -40.12 -17.10 -37.71
CA PRO A 22 -41.16 -16.31 -38.37
C PRO A 22 -40.65 -14.90 -38.65
N ASN A 23 -40.97 -14.39 -39.85
CA ASN A 23 -40.73 -13.01 -40.25
C ASN A 23 -41.28 -12.07 -39.17
N VAL A 24 -40.39 -11.43 -38.41
CA VAL A 24 -40.71 -10.17 -37.76
C VAL A 24 -40.66 -9.14 -38.87
N PHE A 25 -41.84 -8.64 -39.28
CA PHE A 25 -41.92 -7.43 -40.05
C PHE A 25 -41.34 -6.31 -39.18
N ALA A 26 -40.17 -5.81 -39.56
CA ALA A 26 -39.74 -4.50 -39.10
C ALA A 26 -40.58 -3.47 -39.86
N GLU A 27 -41.53 -2.84 -39.17
CA GLU A 27 -42.09 -1.56 -39.60
C GLU A 27 -40.95 -0.54 -39.64
N ASN A 28 -40.45 -0.25 -40.85
CA ASN A 28 -39.71 0.97 -41.11
C ASN A 28 -40.73 2.08 -41.40
N GLU A 29 -41.40 2.57 -40.36
CA GLU A 29 -41.98 3.90 -40.36
C GLU A 29 -41.26 4.72 -39.27
N PRO A 30 -40.75 5.93 -39.60
CA PRO A 30 -40.17 6.78 -38.59
C PRO A 30 -41.26 7.19 -37.60
N ILE A 31 -41.09 6.79 -36.34
CA ILE A 31 -41.96 7.22 -35.25
C ILE A 31 -41.74 8.73 -35.06
N ASP A 32 -42.76 9.52 -35.37
CA ASP A 32 -42.80 10.95 -35.04
C ASP A 32 -42.99 11.10 -33.52
N ILE A 33 -41.91 11.47 -32.85
CA ILE A 33 -41.79 11.54 -31.38
C ILE A 33 -42.58 12.75 -30.81
N TRP A 34 -43.22 13.56 -31.66
CA TRP A 34 -43.97 14.76 -31.24
C TRP A 34 -45.47 14.56 -30.99
N ASN A 35 -45.98 13.33 -31.00
CA ASN A 35 -47.42 13.06 -30.81
C ASN A 35 -47.78 12.19 -29.60
N LEU A 36 -47.00 12.26 -28.51
CA LEU A 36 -47.27 11.50 -27.28
C LEU A 36 -47.73 12.31 -26.06
N GLU A 37 -48.06 13.60 -26.21
CA GLU A 37 -48.32 14.46 -25.03
C GLU A 37 -49.79 14.84 -24.75
N GLU A 38 -50.79 14.21 -25.38
CA GLU A 38 -52.19 14.64 -25.18
C GLU A 38 -53.15 13.64 -24.51
N LYS A 39 -52.67 12.52 -23.93
CA LYS A 39 -53.58 11.50 -23.34
C LYS A 39 -53.48 11.16 -21.85
N GLU A 40 -52.59 11.78 -21.07
CA GLU A 40 -52.56 11.54 -19.60
C GLU A 40 -53.03 12.70 -18.72
N ILE A 41 -53.37 13.86 -19.28
CA ILE A 41 -53.76 15.05 -18.48
C ILE A 41 -55.25 15.04 -18.04
N LEU A 42 -56.05 14.04 -18.44
CA LEU A 42 -57.49 13.96 -18.09
C LEU A 42 -57.82 13.25 -16.75
N LYS A 43 -56.81 12.91 -15.94
CA LYS A 43 -57.03 12.34 -14.57
C LYS A 43 -56.35 13.16 -13.47
N LYS A 44 -56.69 14.45 -13.34
CA LYS A 44 -56.73 15.22 -12.07
C LYS A 44 -57.11 16.67 -12.37
N LYS A 45 -58.42 16.95 -12.42
CA LYS A 45 -58.94 18.32 -12.31
C LYS A 45 -60.09 18.30 -11.30
N ASN A 46 -59.82 18.84 -10.11
CA ASN A 46 -60.84 19.43 -9.26
C ASN A 46 -60.19 20.48 -8.34
N LEU A 47 -60.87 21.64 -8.25
CA LEU A 47 -60.60 22.86 -7.45
C LEU A 47 -59.34 23.68 -7.84
N GLY A 48 -59.37 24.96 -8.21
CA GLY A 48 -60.42 25.98 -8.38
C GLY A 48 -59.82 27.41 -8.32
N LYS A 49 -60.23 28.31 -9.25
CA LYS A 49 -60.21 29.81 -9.25
C LYS A 49 -58.85 30.55 -9.09
N ASN A 50 -58.50 31.68 -9.73
CA ASN A 50 -59.17 32.86 -10.34
C ASN A 50 -58.22 33.57 -11.35
N GLN A 51 -58.69 34.07 -12.52
CA GLN A 51 -58.80 35.49 -13.00
C GLN A 51 -57.53 36.39 -12.86
N ASN A 52 -56.94 37.03 -13.89
CA ASN A 52 -57.37 38.07 -14.88
C ASN A 52 -56.36 38.08 -16.09
N ILE A 53 -56.64 38.29 -17.39
CA ILE A 53 -57.18 39.44 -18.19
C ILE A 53 -56.33 40.72 -17.97
N GLU A 54 -55.73 41.47 -18.91
CA GLU A 54 -55.68 41.63 -20.39
C GLU A 54 -54.50 42.58 -20.70
N ASN A 55 -53.87 42.50 -21.88
CA ASN A 55 -53.86 43.60 -22.88
C ASN A 55 -52.92 43.37 -24.06
N ILE A 56 -53.48 43.67 -25.24
CA ILE A 56 -53.00 43.57 -26.62
C ILE A 56 -52.41 44.92 -27.06
N ILE A 57 -51.48 44.96 -28.02
CA ILE A 57 -51.51 45.82 -29.24
C ILE A 57 -50.32 45.50 -30.19
N GLN A 58 -50.72 45.26 -31.45
CA GLN A 58 -50.04 45.11 -32.77
C GLN A 58 -49.24 46.38 -33.19
N GLU A 59 -48.38 46.50 -34.22
CA GLU A 59 -47.96 45.73 -35.41
C GLU A 59 -46.76 46.50 -36.06
N SER A 60 -45.86 45.82 -36.78
CA SER A 60 -45.42 46.22 -38.15
C SER A 60 -44.34 45.25 -38.69
N GLU A 61 -44.66 44.58 -39.79
CA GLU A 61 -43.86 43.58 -40.51
C GLU A 61 -42.78 44.21 -41.40
N ILE A 62 -41.56 43.63 -41.42
CA ILE A 62 -40.73 43.43 -42.63
C ILE A 62 -40.02 42.07 -42.49
N SER A 63 -40.09 41.28 -43.57
CA SER A 63 -39.80 39.84 -43.70
C SER A 63 -38.31 39.47 -43.75
N GLU A 64 -37.84 38.66 -42.79
CA GLU A 64 -36.64 37.82 -42.90
C GLU A 64 -36.87 36.47 -42.21
N SER A 65 -36.35 35.40 -42.81
CA SER A 65 -36.65 33.97 -42.62
C SER A 65 -36.91 33.46 -41.19
N ASN A 66 -38.03 32.75 -41.03
CA ASN A 66 -38.68 32.34 -39.78
C ASN A 66 -38.10 31.13 -39.02
N ILE A 67 -36.80 30.82 -39.13
CA ILE A 67 -36.20 29.67 -38.43
C ILE A 67 -35.46 30.10 -37.14
N TYR A 68 -34.93 31.33 -37.08
CA TYR A 68 -34.09 31.76 -35.95
C TYR A 68 -34.81 32.58 -34.85
N LYS A 69 -36.12 32.85 -34.98
CA LYS A 69 -36.89 33.58 -33.95
C LYS A 69 -37.62 32.69 -32.94
N ASN A 70 -37.78 31.39 -33.19
CA ASN A 70 -38.41 30.47 -32.24
C ASN A 70 -37.48 29.95 -31.13
N GLN A 71 -36.20 30.36 -31.10
CA GLN A 71 -35.29 30.06 -30.00
C GLN A 71 -35.22 31.14 -28.91
N SER A 72 -35.78 32.34 -29.12
CA SER A 72 -35.61 33.46 -28.19
C SER A 72 -36.77 33.66 -27.20
N GLN A 73 -37.78 32.79 -27.18
CA GLN A 73 -38.85 32.78 -26.18
C GLN A 73 -39.22 31.37 -25.73
N LYS A 74 -38.25 30.56 -25.31
CA LYS A 74 -38.51 29.63 -24.21
C LYS A 74 -38.08 30.34 -22.95
N LYS A 75 -38.99 30.44 -21.97
CA LYS A 75 -38.65 30.65 -20.56
C LYS A 75 -37.32 29.93 -20.31
N LYS A 76 -36.37 30.58 -19.64
CA LYS A 76 -35.35 29.85 -18.88
C LYS A 76 -36.12 28.98 -17.88
N GLU A 77 -36.58 27.82 -18.32
CA GLU A 77 -36.58 26.66 -17.48
C GLU A 77 -35.10 26.45 -17.23
N THR A 78 -34.61 27.09 -16.16
CA THR A 78 -33.56 26.48 -15.37
C THR A 78 -34.05 25.06 -15.19
N ILE A 79 -33.42 24.12 -15.91
CA ILE A 79 -33.41 22.74 -15.52
C ILE A 79 -32.95 22.85 -14.07
N LEU A 80 -33.91 22.73 -13.15
CA LEU A 80 -33.60 22.33 -11.80
C LEU A 80 -33.06 20.94 -12.02
N LEU A 81 -31.75 20.87 -12.29
CA LEU A 81 -30.99 19.70 -11.96
C LEU A 81 -31.38 19.48 -10.50
N ASP A 82 -32.00 18.35 -10.21
CA ASP A 82 -32.22 17.95 -8.83
C ASP A 82 -30.82 17.95 -8.19
N GLU A 83 -30.45 19.07 -7.56
CA GLU A 83 -29.20 19.23 -6.81
C GLU A 83 -29.25 18.40 -5.51
N THR A 84 -30.30 17.59 -5.36
CA THR A 84 -30.46 16.59 -4.31
C THR A 84 -30.65 15.21 -4.94
N LEU A 85 -29.68 14.76 -5.75
CA LEU A 85 -29.25 13.38 -5.56
C LEU A 85 -28.67 13.34 -4.15
N ASP A 86 -29.49 12.98 -3.17
CA ASP A 86 -29.05 12.67 -1.81
C ASP A 86 -27.84 11.73 -1.94
N THR A 87 -26.63 12.29 -1.81
CA THR A 87 -25.43 11.51 -1.91
C THR A 87 -25.47 10.53 -0.75
N LYS A 88 -25.55 9.23 -1.07
CA LYS A 88 -25.44 8.14 -0.09
C LYS A 88 -24.01 8.05 0.45
N ASP A 89 -23.46 9.14 0.96
CA ASP A 89 -22.04 9.30 1.25
C ASP A 89 -21.66 8.88 2.68
N LEU A 90 -22.11 7.69 3.08
CA LEU A 90 -21.44 6.97 4.15
C LEU A 90 -20.90 5.64 3.61
N LYS A 91 -19.96 5.76 2.68
CA LYS A 91 -19.06 4.66 2.35
C LYS A 91 -18.09 4.47 3.51
N ILE A 92 -18.33 3.41 4.27
CA ILE A 92 -17.33 2.83 5.17
C ILE A 92 -16.22 2.28 4.29
N VAL A 93 -14.96 2.51 4.68
CA VAL A 93 -13.80 2.14 3.87
C VAL A 93 -12.84 1.28 4.69
N GLY A 94 -12.60 0.07 4.20
CA GLY A 94 -11.79 -0.96 4.84
C GLY A 94 -11.81 -2.28 4.05
N LEU A 95 -11.09 -3.27 4.57
CA LEU A 95 -10.96 -4.62 4.04
C LEU A 95 -11.45 -5.70 5.01
N TYR A 96 -11.46 -5.42 6.31
CA TYR A 96 -11.85 -6.36 7.36
C TYR A 96 -13.18 -5.96 7.99
N ASP A 97 -13.95 -6.97 8.39
CA ASP A 97 -15.10 -6.78 9.27
C ASP A 97 -14.59 -6.47 10.69
N PRO A 98 -15.13 -5.46 11.40
CA PRO A 98 -14.79 -5.22 12.80
C PRO A 98 -14.92 -6.46 13.68
N ASP A 99 -15.95 -7.27 13.45
CA ASP A 99 -16.24 -8.45 14.28
C ASP A 99 -15.15 -9.53 14.14
N ASP A 100 -14.42 -9.56 13.02
CA ASP A 100 -13.30 -10.51 12.81
C ASP A 100 -12.14 -10.30 13.79
N TYR A 101 -12.11 -9.17 14.50
CA TYR A 101 -11.05 -8.79 15.44
C TYR A 101 -11.59 -8.23 16.78
N ASP A 102 -12.85 -8.51 17.11
CA ASP A 102 -13.55 -7.99 18.30
C ASP A 102 -13.58 -6.44 18.38
N LEU A 103 -13.59 -5.79 17.22
CA LEU A 103 -13.70 -4.35 17.07
C LEU A 103 -15.15 -3.96 16.80
N ASP A 104 -15.48 -2.69 17.01
CA ASP A 104 -16.80 -2.13 16.71
C ASP A 104 -16.70 -1.15 15.54
N ILE A 105 -17.76 -1.06 14.75
CA ILE A 105 -17.84 -0.12 13.62
C ILE A 105 -17.69 1.34 14.05
N ASN A 106 -18.02 1.68 15.30
CA ASN A 106 -17.90 3.01 15.91
C ASN A 106 -16.62 3.17 16.76
N MET A 107 -15.63 2.29 16.63
CA MET A 107 -14.41 2.30 17.46
C MET A 107 -13.63 3.62 17.46
N TRP A 108 -13.86 4.48 16.46
CA TRP A 108 -13.26 5.82 16.34
C TRP A 108 -14.23 6.96 16.65
N SER A 109 -15.53 6.70 16.76
CA SER A 109 -16.55 7.76 16.77
C SER A 109 -16.41 8.74 17.94
N ASN A 110 -15.89 8.27 19.09
CA ASN A 110 -15.64 9.10 20.27
C ASN A 110 -14.23 9.68 20.34
N SER A 111 -13.33 9.29 19.43
CA SER A 111 -11.91 9.66 19.49
C SER A 111 -11.69 11.13 19.18
N ASP A 112 -10.77 11.77 19.93
CA ASP A 112 -10.37 13.15 19.68
C ASP A 112 -9.30 13.21 18.58
N GLY A 113 -9.61 13.94 17.51
CA GLY A 113 -8.73 14.14 16.37
C GLY A 113 -7.36 14.72 16.70
N GLU A 114 -7.22 15.64 17.66
CA GLU A 114 -5.90 16.19 18.03
C GLU A 114 -4.99 15.14 18.66
N GLN A 115 -5.57 14.25 19.47
CA GLN A 115 -4.84 13.14 20.06
C GLN A 115 -4.39 12.14 18.99
N LEU A 116 -5.28 11.78 18.06
CA LEU A 116 -4.95 10.90 16.93
C LEU A 116 -3.83 11.50 16.05
N LYS A 117 -3.91 12.80 15.73
CA LYS A 117 -2.88 13.51 14.96
C LYS A 117 -1.50 13.39 15.61
N LYS A 118 -1.43 13.49 16.95
CA LYS A 118 -0.18 13.33 17.71
C LYS A 118 0.36 11.90 17.63
N ILE A 119 -0.50 10.89 17.85
CA ILE A 119 -0.08 9.48 17.81
C ILE A 119 0.41 9.10 16.42
N PHE A 120 -0.32 9.47 15.35
CA PHE A 120 0.12 9.21 13.97
C PHE A 120 1.45 9.90 13.63
N SER A 121 1.65 11.14 14.08
CA SER A 121 2.92 11.85 13.89
C SER A 121 4.10 11.13 14.54
N ASN A 122 3.90 10.53 15.71
CA ASN A 122 4.92 9.75 16.39
C ASN A 122 5.19 8.41 15.67
N LEU A 123 4.12 7.66 15.34
CA LEU A 123 4.21 6.40 14.59
C LEU A 123 4.91 6.58 13.22
N ASN A 124 4.73 7.72 12.57
CA ASN A 124 5.40 8.01 11.31
C ASN A 124 6.93 8.14 11.43
N LYS A 125 7.44 8.52 12.61
CA LYS A 125 8.89 8.69 12.86
C LYS A 125 9.61 7.38 13.20
N ILE A 126 8.88 6.33 13.55
CA ILE A 126 9.45 5.05 13.99
C ILE A 126 9.24 3.96 12.92
N GLU A 127 10.15 2.99 12.88
CA GLU A 127 9.95 1.74 12.16
C GLU A 127 9.29 0.73 13.10
N LEU A 128 8.06 0.33 12.80
CA LEU A 128 7.29 -0.58 13.64
C LEU A 128 7.86 -1.99 13.58
N SER A 129 7.82 -2.69 14.72
CA SER A 129 8.12 -4.12 14.75
C SER A 129 7.10 -4.92 13.93
N LYS A 130 7.40 -6.19 13.63
CA LYS A 130 6.46 -7.09 12.93
C LYS A 130 5.14 -7.21 13.69
N ASP A 131 5.18 -7.23 15.02
CA ASP A 131 4.01 -7.33 15.89
C ASP A 131 3.17 -6.06 15.89
N ALA A 132 3.80 -4.90 16.09
CA ALA A 132 3.13 -3.62 16.02
C ALA A 132 2.51 -3.38 14.63
N SER A 133 3.22 -3.79 13.57
CA SER A 133 2.75 -3.68 12.19
C SER A 133 1.51 -4.55 11.91
N GLU A 134 1.41 -5.75 12.49
CA GLU A 134 0.22 -6.61 12.34
C GLU A 134 -1.01 -5.96 12.99
N ILE A 135 -0.87 -5.44 14.21
CA ILE A 135 -1.96 -4.76 14.93
C ILE A 135 -2.35 -3.48 14.18
N MET A 136 -1.37 -2.70 13.71
CA MET A 136 -1.61 -1.50 12.91
C MET A 136 -2.34 -1.80 11.60
N LYS A 137 -1.99 -2.92 10.93
CA LYS A 137 -2.66 -3.37 9.71
C LYS A 137 -4.14 -3.68 9.96
N ILE A 138 -4.45 -4.41 11.03
CA ILE A 138 -5.84 -4.69 11.43
C ILE A 138 -6.57 -3.36 11.65
N LEU A 139 -5.98 -2.47 12.44
CA LEU A 139 -6.56 -1.19 12.82
C LEU A 139 -6.88 -0.28 11.62
N MET A 140 -5.94 -0.16 10.67
CA MET A 140 -6.09 0.71 9.49
C MET A 140 -7.10 0.20 8.47
N LEU A 141 -7.19 -1.12 8.34
CA LEU A 141 -7.98 -1.79 7.32
C LEU A 141 -9.33 -2.27 7.82
N THR A 142 -9.70 -2.04 9.07
CA THR A 142 -11.03 -2.40 9.57
C THR A 142 -12.09 -1.39 9.09
N ASN A 143 -13.23 -1.90 8.61
CA ASN A 143 -14.38 -1.12 8.16
C ASN A 143 -15.03 -0.36 9.33
N THR A 144 -14.86 0.96 9.37
CA THR A 144 -15.32 1.77 10.51
C THR A 144 -15.87 3.13 10.10
N TYR A 145 -16.69 3.71 10.97
CA TYR A 145 -17.01 5.12 10.92
C TYR A 145 -15.82 5.96 11.37
N TYR A 146 -15.76 7.18 10.85
CA TYR A 146 -14.66 8.10 11.09
C TYR A 146 -14.89 8.89 12.39
N PRO A 147 -13.81 9.33 13.06
CA PRO A 147 -13.92 10.31 14.13
C PRO A 147 -14.51 11.61 13.59
N ASN A 148 -15.36 12.27 14.38
CA ASN A 148 -16.04 13.51 14.00
C ASN A 148 -15.61 14.73 14.84
N ARG A 149 -14.73 14.52 15.82
CA ARG A 149 -14.25 15.55 16.75
C ARG A 149 -12.82 15.95 16.40
N ASN A 150 -12.59 17.24 16.12
CA ASN A 150 -11.26 17.84 15.85
C ASN A 150 -10.45 17.24 14.67
N ILE A 151 -11.09 16.46 13.80
CA ILE A 151 -10.50 15.89 12.58
C ILE A 151 -11.59 15.73 11.53
N THR A 152 -11.26 15.98 10.26
CA THR A 152 -12.19 15.71 9.16
C THR A 152 -12.02 14.29 8.62
N LYS A 153 -13.03 13.79 7.89
CA LYS A 153 -12.96 12.50 7.21
C LYS A 153 -11.76 12.43 6.25
N GLU A 154 -11.54 13.49 5.48
CA GLU A 154 -10.45 13.60 4.50
C GLU A 154 -9.10 13.56 5.20
N GLU A 155 -8.92 14.32 6.30
CA GLU A 155 -7.71 14.28 7.11
C GLU A 155 -7.44 12.87 7.67
N PHE A 156 -8.47 12.16 8.13
CA PHE A 156 -8.31 10.80 8.64
C PHE A 156 -7.96 9.78 7.55
N LEU A 157 -8.56 9.91 6.36
CA LEU A 157 -8.25 9.05 5.21
C LEU A 157 -6.83 9.27 4.68
N GLU A 158 -6.27 10.48 4.80
CA GLU A 158 -4.86 10.74 4.49
C GLU A 158 -3.92 9.96 5.41
N TYR A 159 -4.23 9.80 6.71
CA TYR A 159 -3.41 8.96 7.60
C TYR A 159 -3.40 7.48 7.18
N LYS A 160 -4.54 6.95 6.75
CA LYS A 160 -4.61 5.59 6.16
C LYS A 160 -3.75 5.49 4.90
N SER A 161 -3.81 6.50 4.04
CA SER A 161 -3.03 6.58 2.80
C SER A 161 -1.54 6.65 3.07
N ASP A 162 -1.11 7.49 4.00
CA ASP A 162 0.28 7.64 4.41
C ASP A 162 0.85 6.33 4.97
N TRP A 163 0.08 5.64 5.81
CA TRP A 163 0.48 4.34 6.33
C TRP A 163 0.63 3.29 5.23
N LEU A 164 -0.34 3.19 4.31
CA LEU A 164 -0.28 2.28 3.16
C LEU A 164 0.93 2.56 2.27
N ILE A 165 1.20 3.82 1.94
CA ILE A 165 2.37 4.24 1.15
C ILE A 165 3.67 3.87 1.87
N LYS A 166 3.75 4.14 3.19
CA LYS A 166 4.93 3.81 4.00
C LYS A 166 5.23 2.31 3.99
N ASN A 167 4.21 1.46 4.05
CA ASN A 167 4.38 0.00 3.98
C ASN A 167 4.68 -0.53 2.57
N SER A 168 4.35 0.24 1.52
CA SER A 168 4.71 -0.07 0.12
C SER A 168 4.26 -1.47 -0.38
N ASP A 169 3.21 -2.04 0.21
CA ASP A 169 2.58 -3.29 -0.23
C ASP A 169 1.58 -2.98 -1.35
N LEU A 170 2.02 -3.03 -2.61
CA LEU A 170 1.22 -2.62 -3.77
C LEU A 170 -0.04 -3.48 -3.95
N ASP A 171 0.04 -4.78 -3.67
CA ASP A 171 -1.09 -5.70 -3.80
C ASP A 171 -2.19 -5.35 -2.79
N LEU A 172 -1.79 -5.06 -1.53
CA LEU A 172 -2.71 -4.62 -0.48
C LEU A 172 -3.34 -3.26 -0.81
N ILE A 173 -2.57 -2.32 -1.36
CA ILE A 173 -3.08 -1.01 -1.79
C ILE A 173 -4.10 -1.17 -2.92
N GLU A 174 -3.80 -1.99 -3.92
CA GLU A 174 -4.70 -2.30 -5.02
C GLU A 174 -6.02 -2.90 -4.49
N GLU A 175 -5.93 -3.91 -3.61
CA GLU A 175 -7.09 -4.54 -2.99
C GLU A 175 -7.94 -3.52 -2.23
N TYR A 176 -7.32 -2.68 -1.40
CA TYR A 176 -7.97 -1.62 -0.63
C TYR A 176 -8.72 -0.63 -1.52
N LEU A 177 -8.06 -0.10 -2.56
CA LEU A 177 -8.67 0.91 -3.45
C LEU A 177 -9.84 0.33 -4.26
N ILE A 178 -9.70 -0.90 -4.78
CA ILE A 178 -10.70 -1.52 -5.66
C ILE A 178 -11.92 -2.00 -4.87
N LYS A 179 -11.73 -2.72 -3.75
CA LYS A 179 -12.87 -3.22 -2.99
C LYS A 179 -13.77 -2.10 -2.48
N ASN A 180 -13.17 -0.95 -2.15
CA ASN A 180 -13.91 0.19 -1.64
C ASN A 180 -14.41 1.15 -2.73
N GLN A 181 -13.89 1.06 -3.96
CA GLN A 181 -14.18 2.00 -5.07
C GLN A 181 -13.92 3.46 -4.63
N VAL A 182 -12.71 3.73 -4.15
CA VAL A 182 -12.35 4.98 -3.44
C VAL A 182 -11.24 5.78 -4.12
N ILE A 183 -11.08 5.64 -5.43
CA ILE A 183 -10.06 6.37 -6.21
C ILE A 183 -10.13 7.87 -5.93
N ASN A 184 -11.32 8.46 -6.05
CA ASN A 184 -11.50 9.91 -5.94
C ASN A 184 -11.27 10.46 -4.52
N SER A 185 -11.45 9.65 -3.48
CA SER A 185 -11.14 10.03 -2.09
C SER A 185 -9.69 9.73 -1.68
N HIS A 186 -8.97 8.92 -2.46
CA HIS A 186 -7.59 8.51 -2.21
C HIS A 186 -6.71 8.79 -3.43
N LEU A 187 -6.71 10.04 -3.90
CA LEU A 187 -5.99 10.46 -5.11
C LEU A 187 -4.48 10.21 -4.99
N ARG A 188 -3.88 10.57 -3.85
CA ARG A 188 -2.44 10.41 -3.61
C ARG A 188 -2.03 8.95 -3.57
N LEU A 189 -2.80 8.10 -2.90
CA LEU A 189 -2.56 6.66 -2.82
C LEU A 189 -2.72 5.99 -4.19
N THR A 190 -3.77 6.34 -4.92
CA THR A 190 -4.02 5.81 -6.26
C THR A 190 -2.90 6.21 -7.22
N ARG A 191 -2.49 7.47 -7.19
CA ARG A 191 -1.35 7.96 -7.97
C ARG A 191 -0.08 7.22 -7.62
N TYR A 192 0.21 7.02 -6.34
CA TYR A 192 1.36 6.25 -5.89
C TYR A 192 1.35 4.83 -6.48
N LEU A 193 0.23 4.10 -6.38
CA LEU A 193 0.10 2.74 -6.91
C LEU A 193 0.42 2.67 -8.41
N VAL A 194 -0.25 3.48 -9.23
CA VAL A 194 -0.09 3.43 -10.70
C VAL A 194 1.27 3.92 -11.15
N ASP A 195 1.84 4.91 -10.44
CA ASP A 195 3.17 5.42 -10.72
C ASP A 195 4.25 4.38 -10.39
N GLN A 196 4.10 3.61 -9.31
CA GLN A 196 5.00 2.51 -8.94
C GLN A 196 4.94 1.35 -9.95
N HIS A 197 3.75 0.91 -10.36
CA HIS A 197 3.65 -0.13 -11.40
C HIS A 197 4.28 0.35 -12.72
N LEU A 198 4.04 1.60 -13.10
CA LEU A 198 4.61 2.14 -14.33
C LEU A 198 6.13 2.26 -14.23
N SER A 199 6.68 2.66 -13.08
CA SER A 199 8.13 2.73 -12.86
C SER A 199 8.82 1.37 -12.88
N GLN A 200 8.10 0.29 -12.59
CA GLN A 200 8.58 -1.09 -12.75
C GLN A 200 8.39 -1.62 -14.19
N PHE A 201 7.98 -0.76 -15.12
CA PHE A 201 7.61 -1.11 -16.49
C PHE A 201 6.46 -2.13 -16.58
N GLU A 202 5.66 -2.25 -15.52
CA GLU A 202 4.49 -3.13 -15.43
C GLU A 202 3.20 -2.42 -15.86
N LEU A 203 3.19 -1.87 -17.09
CA LEU A 203 2.06 -1.11 -17.64
C LEU A 203 0.74 -1.87 -17.56
N LYS A 204 0.77 -3.19 -17.77
CA LYS A 204 -0.43 -4.03 -17.70
C LYS A 204 -1.09 -3.97 -16.32
N LYS A 205 -0.34 -4.10 -15.23
CA LYS A 205 -0.90 -4.01 -13.87
C LYS A 205 -1.49 -2.63 -13.58
N ALA A 206 -0.76 -1.58 -13.97
CA ALA A 206 -1.24 -0.21 -13.84
C ALA A 206 -2.58 0.04 -14.58
N CYS A 207 -2.75 -0.55 -15.76
CA CYS A 207 -3.97 -0.41 -16.55
C CYS A 207 -5.11 -1.34 -16.10
N ASP A 208 -4.79 -2.57 -15.69
CA ASP A 208 -5.78 -3.52 -15.15
C ASP A 208 -6.48 -2.93 -13.92
N PHE A 209 -5.77 -2.15 -13.09
CA PHE A 209 -6.34 -1.40 -11.98
C PHE A 209 -7.51 -0.48 -12.42
N PHE A 210 -7.31 0.34 -13.45
CA PHE A 210 -8.35 1.27 -13.93
C PHE A 210 -9.55 0.55 -14.53
N LEU A 211 -9.35 -0.62 -15.17
CA LEU A 211 -10.44 -1.41 -15.74
C LEU A 211 -11.39 -2.00 -14.70
N LYS A 212 -10.92 -2.17 -13.45
CA LYS A 212 -11.71 -2.70 -12.32
C LYS A 212 -12.51 -1.62 -11.59
N ASN A 213 -12.27 -0.34 -11.91
CA ASN A 213 -12.97 0.78 -11.30
C ASN A 213 -14.26 1.10 -12.05
N THR A 214 -15.34 1.28 -11.29
CA THR A 214 -16.69 1.54 -11.82
C THR A 214 -17.09 3.01 -11.78
N GLU A 215 -16.38 3.83 -10.99
CA GLU A 215 -16.70 5.25 -10.80
C GLU A 215 -15.92 6.16 -11.77
N PRO A 216 -16.49 7.29 -12.21
CA PRO A 216 -15.73 8.27 -13.00
C PRO A 216 -14.57 8.84 -12.19
N ILE A 217 -13.45 9.13 -12.85
CA ILE A 217 -12.23 9.65 -12.21
C ILE A 217 -12.18 11.16 -12.37
N ASN A 218 -12.13 11.89 -11.25
CA ASN A 218 -12.18 13.35 -11.26
C ASN A 218 -10.80 13.99 -11.43
N ASP A 219 -9.75 13.34 -10.91
CA ASP A 219 -8.38 13.87 -10.97
C ASP A 219 -7.82 13.86 -12.41
N ASP A 220 -7.19 14.96 -12.80
CA ASP A 220 -6.68 15.16 -14.16
C ASP A 220 -5.54 14.22 -14.52
N TYR A 221 -4.65 13.92 -13.57
CA TYR A 221 -3.52 13.03 -13.81
C TYR A 221 -4.00 11.60 -13.99
N LEU A 222 -4.83 11.11 -13.06
CA LEU A 222 -5.41 9.78 -13.11
C LEU A 222 -6.35 9.61 -14.31
N SER A 223 -7.10 10.64 -14.68
CA SER A 223 -7.89 10.67 -15.91
C SER A 223 -7.02 10.46 -17.16
N LYS A 224 -5.90 11.19 -17.27
CA LYS A 224 -4.96 11.03 -18.39
C LYS A 224 -4.39 9.61 -18.44
N PHE A 225 -4.05 9.07 -17.28
CA PHE A 225 -3.54 7.70 -17.17
C PHE A 225 -4.60 6.70 -17.63
N ASN A 226 -5.85 6.84 -17.17
CA ASN A 226 -6.96 5.99 -17.56
C ASN A 226 -7.22 6.04 -19.08
N ILE A 227 -7.23 7.24 -19.69
CA ILE A 227 -7.36 7.40 -21.16
C ILE A 227 -6.25 6.63 -21.89
N TYR A 228 -5.00 6.76 -21.43
CA TYR A 228 -3.89 6.02 -22.00
C TYR A 228 -4.04 4.50 -21.83
N CYS A 229 -4.56 4.05 -20.70
CA CYS A 229 -4.83 2.64 -20.44
C CYS A 229 -5.96 2.06 -21.29
N LEU A 230 -7.03 2.82 -21.54
CA LEU A 230 -8.08 2.44 -22.49
C LEU A 230 -7.49 2.25 -23.90
N PHE A 231 -6.60 3.15 -24.33
CA PHE A 231 -5.89 3.00 -25.60
C PHE A 231 -5.05 1.72 -25.65
N ASN A 232 -4.26 1.43 -24.61
CA ASN A 232 -3.43 0.22 -24.56
C ASN A 232 -4.24 -1.09 -24.43
N SER A 233 -5.49 -1.00 -23.97
CA SER A 233 -6.40 -2.14 -23.85
C SER A 233 -7.23 -2.37 -25.11
N ASP A 234 -6.78 -1.85 -26.26
CA ASP A 234 -7.45 -1.87 -27.57
C ASP A 234 -8.84 -1.19 -27.60
N LYS A 235 -9.20 -0.42 -26.56
CA LYS A 235 -10.44 0.36 -26.47
C LYS A 235 -10.26 1.78 -27.00
N LYS A 236 -9.68 1.90 -28.20
CA LYS A 236 -9.28 3.19 -28.79
C LYS A 236 -10.44 4.19 -28.93
N ASN A 237 -11.61 3.72 -29.36
CA ASN A 237 -12.79 4.59 -29.52
C ASN A 237 -13.30 5.13 -28.18
N GLU A 238 -13.29 4.31 -27.12
CA GLU A 238 -13.65 4.74 -25.76
C GLU A 238 -12.64 5.77 -25.25
N ALA A 239 -11.33 5.49 -25.41
CA ALA A 239 -10.26 6.40 -25.00
C ALA A 239 -10.39 7.78 -25.66
N GLN A 240 -10.70 7.80 -26.95
CA GLN A 240 -10.92 9.03 -27.69
C GLN A 240 -12.16 9.78 -27.19
N LEU A 241 -13.30 9.09 -27.06
CA LEU A 241 -14.54 9.70 -26.59
C LEU A 241 -14.33 10.35 -25.21
N VAL A 242 -13.67 9.66 -24.29
CA VAL A 242 -13.36 10.18 -22.95
C VAL A 242 -12.45 11.41 -23.04
N LEU A 243 -11.43 11.38 -23.92
CA LEU A 243 -10.54 12.54 -24.12
C LEU A 243 -11.30 13.75 -24.68
N ASP A 244 -12.16 13.55 -25.67
CA ASP A 244 -12.95 14.61 -26.30
C ASP A 244 -13.93 15.23 -25.30
N LEU A 245 -14.67 14.41 -24.54
CA LEU A 245 -15.55 14.89 -23.46
C LEU A 245 -14.78 15.69 -22.39
N LYS A 246 -13.57 15.25 -22.04
CA LYS A 246 -12.73 15.95 -21.06
C LYS A 246 -12.29 17.32 -21.60
N LYS A 247 -11.97 17.43 -22.89
CA LYS A 247 -11.66 18.72 -23.55
C LYS A 247 -12.84 19.68 -23.55
N GLU A 248 -14.05 19.19 -23.84
CA GLU A 248 -15.28 20.00 -23.78
C GLU A 248 -15.55 20.52 -22.36
N SER A 249 -15.13 19.78 -21.34
CA SER A 249 -15.19 20.19 -19.93
C SER A 249 -14.08 21.17 -19.52
N GLY A 250 -13.24 21.63 -20.46
CA GLY A 250 -12.23 22.67 -20.25
C GLY A 250 -10.80 22.17 -20.02
N PHE A 251 -10.53 20.86 -20.14
CA PHE A 251 -9.19 20.31 -20.03
C PHE A 251 -8.26 20.80 -21.16
N LYS A 252 -7.03 21.18 -20.78
CA LYS A 252 -5.99 21.67 -21.72
C LYS A 252 -4.63 21.13 -21.32
N ASP A 253 -4.10 20.20 -22.10
CA ASP A 253 -2.72 19.71 -21.95
C ASP A 253 -2.13 19.39 -23.32
N ASN A 254 -1.55 20.41 -23.95
CA ASN A 254 -0.99 20.31 -25.29
C ASN A 254 0.10 19.22 -25.41
N TYR A 255 0.84 18.94 -24.33
CA TYR A 255 1.85 17.89 -24.34
C TYR A 255 1.17 16.52 -24.44
N PHE A 256 0.23 16.23 -23.54
CA PHE A 256 -0.51 14.98 -23.55
C PHE A 256 -1.31 14.78 -24.85
N GLU A 257 -2.03 15.81 -25.29
CA GLU A 257 -2.84 15.77 -26.50
C GLU A 257 -2.02 15.47 -27.76
N LYS A 258 -0.85 16.10 -27.94
CA LYS A 258 0.03 15.82 -29.09
C LYS A 258 0.47 14.35 -29.10
N LYS A 259 0.85 13.79 -27.95
CA LYS A 259 1.28 12.40 -27.83
C LYS A 259 0.12 11.44 -28.10
N MET A 260 -1.06 11.71 -27.54
CA MET A 260 -2.26 10.90 -27.79
C MET A 260 -2.73 10.98 -29.24
N ASN A 261 -2.70 12.16 -29.87
CA ASN A 261 -3.05 12.31 -31.29
C ASN A 261 -2.13 11.50 -32.21
N PHE A 262 -0.83 11.44 -31.89
CA PHE A 262 0.11 10.57 -32.59
C PHE A 262 -0.24 9.09 -32.37
N LEU A 263 -0.50 8.66 -31.12
CA LEU A 263 -0.90 7.28 -30.80
C LEU A 263 -2.23 6.88 -31.47
N PHE A 264 -3.17 7.82 -31.60
CA PHE A 264 -4.42 7.61 -32.32
C PHE A 264 -4.26 7.65 -33.85
N GLY A 265 -3.11 8.07 -34.38
CA GLY A 265 -2.88 8.17 -35.83
C GLY A 265 -3.51 9.40 -36.49
N TYR A 266 -3.85 10.43 -35.72
CA TYR A 266 -4.32 11.72 -36.26
C TYR A 266 -3.19 12.56 -36.85
N THR A 267 -1.96 12.32 -36.41
CA THR A 267 -0.78 13.04 -36.87
C THR A 267 0.39 12.08 -37.01
N ASP A 268 1.11 12.14 -38.13
CA ASP A 268 2.37 11.40 -38.30
C ASP A 268 3.57 12.13 -37.64
N LYS A 269 3.35 13.36 -37.15
CA LYS A 269 4.40 14.18 -36.55
C LYS A 269 4.73 13.69 -35.13
N ILE A 270 5.92 13.12 -34.97
CA ILE A 270 6.46 12.74 -33.66
C ILE A 270 6.90 14.01 -32.91
N ASN A 271 6.29 14.27 -31.76
CA ASN A 271 6.82 15.24 -30.82
C ASN A 271 7.97 14.57 -30.04
N ILE A 272 9.19 15.10 -30.13
CA ILE A 272 10.39 14.51 -29.50
C ILE A 272 10.58 14.98 -28.05
N ASP A 273 9.88 16.04 -27.64
CA ASP A 273 10.01 16.64 -26.31
C ASP A 273 9.80 15.58 -25.21
N ILE A 274 10.69 15.62 -24.22
CA ILE A 274 10.68 14.76 -23.03
C ILE A 274 10.27 15.60 -21.83
N SER A 275 9.37 15.08 -21.00
CA SER A 275 8.93 15.74 -19.77
C SER A 275 9.09 14.81 -18.57
N GLU A 276 9.92 15.23 -17.62
CA GLU A 276 10.11 14.57 -16.32
C GLU A 276 9.05 14.98 -15.27
N LYS A 277 8.04 15.79 -15.64
CA LYS A 277 7.03 16.29 -14.70
C LYS A 277 6.21 15.18 -14.03
N SER A 278 6.04 14.05 -14.71
CA SER A 278 5.38 12.85 -14.20
C SER A 278 5.89 11.61 -14.92
N ILE A 279 5.76 10.46 -14.28
CA ILE A 279 6.18 9.20 -14.89
C ILE A 279 5.34 8.84 -16.12
N LEU A 280 4.05 9.17 -16.14
CA LEU A 280 3.20 9.02 -17.32
C LEU A 280 3.70 9.89 -18.49
N ASN A 281 4.03 11.16 -18.25
CA ASN A 281 4.52 12.05 -19.31
C ASN A 281 5.85 11.55 -19.89
N PHE A 282 6.72 11.03 -19.02
CA PHE A 282 7.99 10.43 -19.41
C PHE A 282 7.77 9.14 -20.23
N HIS A 283 6.88 8.27 -19.76
CA HIS A 283 6.50 7.05 -20.46
C HIS A 283 5.92 7.31 -21.85
N LEU A 284 5.05 8.33 -21.98
CA LEU A 284 4.50 8.72 -23.28
C LEU A 284 5.59 9.22 -24.23
N ALA A 285 6.59 9.97 -23.74
CA ALA A 285 7.74 10.37 -24.56
C ALA A 285 8.52 9.15 -25.06
N HIS A 286 8.80 8.18 -24.18
CA HIS A 286 9.43 6.92 -24.55
C HIS A 286 8.60 6.15 -25.58
N ARG A 287 7.27 6.08 -25.39
CA ARG A 287 6.38 5.27 -26.23
C ARG A 287 6.24 5.80 -27.65
N VAL A 288 6.16 7.12 -27.84
CA VAL A 288 5.95 7.70 -29.18
C VAL A 288 7.25 7.87 -29.98
N ASN A 289 8.40 7.88 -29.30
CA ASN A 289 9.69 8.17 -29.93
C ASN A 289 10.51 6.88 -30.12
N PRO A 290 10.64 6.37 -31.36
CA PRO A 290 11.43 5.16 -31.63
C PRO A 290 12.95 5.36 -31.44
N LYS A 291 13.43 6.61 -31.34
CA LYS A 291 14.83 6.96 -31.06
C LYS A 291 14.94 7.67 -29.70
N PHE A 292 14.24 7.14 -28.70
CA PHE A 292 14.26 7.71 -27.36
C PHE A 292 15.66 7.60 -26.74
N ILE A 293 16.23 8.76 -26.37
CA ILE A 293 17.49 8.87 -25.65
C ILE A 293 17.26 9.84 -24.50
N PHE A 294 17.65 9.42 -23.30
CA PHE A 294 17.54 10.24 -22.11
C PHE A 294 18.74 9.99 -21.20
N GLU A 295 19.43 11.06 -20.83
CA GLU A 295 20.57 11.01 -19.92
C GLU A 295 20.12 11.52 -18.56
N PRO A 296 19.93 10.63 -17.57
CA PRO A 296 19.50 11.05 -16.24
C PRO A 296 20.61 11.80 -15.51
N ASN A 297 20.22 12.71 -14.62
CA ASN A 297 21.15 13.51 -13.83
C ASN A 297 20.78 13.49 -12.33
N ASP A 298 21.51 14.25 -11.52
CA ASP A 298 21.32 14.35 -10.08
C ASP A 298 19.93 14.87 -9.65
N ASN A 299 19.23 15.61 -10.52
CA ASN A 299 17.89 16.14 -10.27
C ASN A 299 16.78 15.21 -10.76
N THR A 300 17.10 14.15 -11.53
CA THR A 300 16.11 13.21 -12.03
C THR A 300 15.46 12.43 -10.89
N ALA A 301 14.14 12.43 -10.84
CA ALA A 301 13.38 11.80 -9.76
C ALA A 301 13.65 10.27 -9.68
N LYS A 302 13.71 9.74 -8.45
CA LYS A 302 13.95 8.30 -8.18
C LYS A 302 13.04 7.37 -8.97
N ILE A 303 11.79 7.76 -9.19
CA ILE A 303 10.81 6.97 -9.93
C ILE A 303 11.13 6.86 -11.43
N ILE A 304 11.74 7.89 -12.02
CA ILE A 304 12.20 7.86 -13.41
C ILE A 304 13.46 6.99 -13.52
N TRP A 305 14.33 7.02 -12.52
CA TRP A 305 15.47 6.11 -12.44
C TRP A 305 15.04 4.64 -12.43
N GLN A 306 14.04 4.30 -11.61
CA GLN A 306 13.48 2.95 -11.56
C GLN A 306 12.88 2.54 -12.90
N TYR A 307 12.19 3.47 -13.58
CA TYR A 307 11.66 3.25 -14.92
C TYR A 307 12.74 2.98 -15.95
N LEU A 308 13.79 3.80 -15.99
CA LEU A 308 14.90 3.63 -16.93
C LEU A 308 15.58 2.28 -16.72
N SER A 309 15.75 1.87 -15.47
CA SER A 309 16.29 0.57 -15.11
C SER A 309 15.42 -0.58 -15.63
N SER A 310 14.14 -0.56 -15.27
CA SER A 310 13.19 -1.62 -15.60
C SER A 310 12.93 -1.74 -17.10
N ALA A 311 12.99 -0.61 -17.82
CA ALA A 311 12.85 -0.54 -19.27
C ALA A 311 14.16 -0.83 -20.03
N ASN A 312 15.27 -1.12 -19.35
CA ASN A 312 16.61 -1.29 -19.93
C ASN A 312 17.09 -0.09 -20.78
N LEU A 313 16.78 1.12 -20.32
CA LEU A 313 17.15 2.39 -20.96
C LEU A 313 18.39 3.05 -20.33
N LEU A 314 18.97 2.46 -19.28
CA LEU A 314 20.22 2.93 -18.69
C LEU A 314 21.44 2.53 -19.53
N TYR A 315 22.55 3.22 -19.29
CA TYR A 315 23.83 2.95 -19.97
C TYR A 315 24.27 1.51 -19.77
N LYS A 316 24.72 0.89 -20.87
CA LYS A 316 25.46 -0.38 -20.77
C LYS A 316 26.85 -0.09 -20.24
N VAL A 317 27.37 -0.98 -19.40
CA VAL A 317 28.70 -0.85 -18.79
C VAL A 317 29.78 -0.56 -19.86
N GLN A 318 29.68 -1.22 -21.01
CA GLN A 318 30.65 -1.09 -22.10
C GLN A 318 30.71 0.30 -22.72
N ASP A 319 29.63 1.07 -22.64
CA ASP A 319 29.50 2.37 -23.31
C ASP A 319 30.05 3.53 -22.45
N ILE A 320 30.46 3.24 -21.21
CA ILE A 320 30.95 4.24 -20.25
C ILE A 320 32.48 4.23 -20.26
N GLU A 321 33.08 5.39 -20.48
CA GLU A 321 34.51 5.58 -20.35
C GLU A 321 34.91 5.92 -18.90
N VAL A 322 36.08 5.46 -18.46
CA VAL A 322 36.58 5.69 -17.07
C VAL A 322 36.86 7.17 -16.77
N THR A 323 36.99 7.99 -17.81
CA THR A 323 37.19 9.44 -17.75
C THR A 323 35.89 10.21 -17.51
N GLU A 324 34.72 9.59 -17.72
CA GLU A 324 33.40 10.20 -17.57
C GLU A 324 32.94 10.20 -16.11
N PHE A 325 33.70 10.88 -15.23
CA PHE A 325 33.46 10.89 -13.80
C PHE A 325 32.04 11.30 -13.39
N ASP A 326 31.42 12.26 -14.10
CA ASP A 326 30.05 12.67 -13.82
C ASP A 326 29.04 11.54 -14.11
N LYS A 327 29.24 10.77 -15.19
CA LYS A 327 28.40 9.60 -15.50
C LYS A 327 28.59 8.50 -14.46
N ILE A 328 29.83 8.22 -14.08
CA ILE A 328 30.15 7.21 -13.06
C ILE A 328 29.54 7.62 -11.70
N ARG A 329 29.65 8.89 -11.30
CA ARG A 329 29.00 9.42 -10.10
C ARG A 329 27.49 9.22 -10.12
N THR A 330 26.88 9.45 -11.28
CA THR A 330 25.44 9.26 -11.46
C THR A 330 25.05 7.77 -11.31
N ILE A 331 25.88 6.86 -11.83
CA ILE A 331 25.70 5.42 -11.67
C ILE A 331 25.92 4.96 -10.23
N GLU A 332 26.90 5.50 -9.51
CA GLU A 332 27.09 5.24 -8.08
C GLU A 332 25.82 5.58 -7.28
N LYS A 333 25.21 6.74 -7.56
CA LYS A 333 23.93 7.15 -6.95
C LYS A 333 22.75 6.27 -7.37
N ALA A 334 22.69 5.87 -8.65
CA ALA A 334 21.65 4.96 -9.13
C ALA A 334 21.76 3.58 -8.45
N THR A 335 22.99 3.09 -8.29
CA THR A 335 23.31 1.83 -7.61
C THR A 335 22.97 1.92 -6.12
N HIS A 336 23.29 3.03 -5.46
CA HIS A 336 22.90 3.30 -4.08
C HIS A 336 21.39 3.19 -3.87
N ASN A 337 20.63 3.75 -4.80
CA ASN A 337 19.17 3.69 -4.80
C ASN A 337 18.59 2.34 -5.27
N LYS A 338 19.45 1.33 -5.53
CA LYS A 338 19.09 0.00 -6.04
C LYS A 338 18.39 0.00 -7.41
N ASN A 339 18.59 1.08 -8.18
CA ASN A 339 18.10 1.21 -9.55
C ASN A 339 19.13 0.77 -10.60
N TYR A 340 20.38 0.46 -10.20
CA TYR A 340 21.40 -0.07 -11.09
C TYR A 340 22.12 -1.24 -10.39
N PRO A 341 22.48 -2.33 -11.10
CA PRO A 341 23.12 -3.47 -10.47
C PRO A 341 24.49 -3.13 -9.89
N GLU A 342 24.75 -3.51 -8.63
CA GLU A 342 26.08 -3.34 -8.01
C GLU A 342 27.17 -4.02 -8.83
N LYS A 343 26.89 -5.21 -9.38
CA LYS A 343 27.80 -5.95 -10.24
C LYS A 343 28.31 -5.08 -11.40
N ASP A 344 27.40 -4.36 -12.06
CA ASP A 344 27.71 -3.56 -13.23
C ASP A 344 28.54 -2.33 -12.85
N LEU A 345 28.23 -1.67 -11.72
CA LEU A 345 29.09 -0.62 -11.15
C LEU A 345 30.52 -1.13 -10.90
N PHE A 346 30.65 -2.31 -10.29
CA PHE A 346 31.96 -2.87 -9.98
C PHE A 346 32.73 -3.35 -11.22
N GLU A 347 32.06 -3.69 -12.33
CA GLU A 347 32.73 -3.89 -13.63
C GLU A 347 33.32 -2.58 -14.16
N ILE A 348 32.70 -1.42 -13.91
CA ILE A 348 33.31 -0.12 -14.22
C ILE A 348 34.59 0.07 -13.41
N TYR A 349 34.55 -0.18 -12.11
CA TYR A 349 35.70 -0.03 -11.22
C TYR A 349 36.90 -0.90 -11.61
N LYS A 350 36.67 -2.10 -12.15
CA LYS A 350 37.75 -2.98 -12.66
C LYS A 350 38.50 -2.41 -13.85
N ARG A 351 37.91 -1.47 -14.60
CA ARG A 351 38.53 -0.88 -15.80
C ARG A 351 39.49 0.27 -15.48
N PHE A 352 39.46 0.81 -14.27
CA PHE A 352 40.42 1.84 -13.85
C PHE A 352 41.84 1.27 -13.84
N GLN A 353 42.79 2.05 -14.34
CA GLN A 353 44.19 1.65 -14.41
C GLN A 353 44.97 2.25 -13.23
N PHE A 354 45.58 1.39 -12.43
CA PHE A 354 46.45 1.78 -11.31
C PHE A 354 47.83 1.17 -11.47
N ASN A 355 48.86 1.89 -11.01
CA ASN A 355 50.20 1.34 -11.00
C ASN A 355 50.38 0.34 -9.83
N ILE A 356 51.38 -0.54 -9.94
CA ILE A 356 51.64 -1.60 -8.96
C ILE A 356 51.88 -1.02 -7.56
N ASN A 357 52.59 0.12 -7.46
CA ASN A 357 52.87 0.76 -6.18
C ASN A 357 51.59 1.27 -5.49
N GLN A 358 50.63 1.79 -6.26
CA GLN A 358 49.32 2.22 -5.76
C GLN A 358 48.49 1.03 -5.26
N LEU A 359 48.52 -0.11 -5.99
CA LEU A 359 47.82 -1.32 -5.58
C LEU A 359 48.43 -1.93 -4.31
N LEU A 360 49.76 -1.97 -4.21
CA LEU A 360 50.45 -2.49 -3.02
C LEU A 360 50.24 -1.62 -1.78
N ASN A 361 50.14 -0.29 -1.95
CA ASN A 361 49.96 0.67 -0.86
C ASN A 361 48.54 1.27 -0.83
N ALA A 362 47.52 0.52 -1.26
CA ALA A 362 46.16 1.03 -1.47
C ALA A 362 45.56 1.73 -0.23
N GLU A 363 45.84 1.23 0.98
CA GLU A 363 45.43 1.81 2.27
C GLU A 363 45.86 3.28 2.47
N ASN A 364 46.97 3.71 1.84
CA ASN A 364 47.44 5.08 1.90
C ASN A 364 47.24 5.82 0.57
N SER A 365 47.45 5.14 -0.56
CA SER A 365 47.33 5.74 -1.90
C SER A 365 45.92 6.21 -2.23
N HIS A 366 44.87 5.58 -1.70
CA HIS A 366 43.49 6.02 -1.96
C HIS A 366 43.20 7.43 -1.44
N LYS A 367 43.92 7.91 -0.41
CA LYS A 367 43.69 9.21 0.24
C LYS A 367 44.02 10.40 -0.67
N SER A 368 44.89 10.21 -1.67
CA SER A 368 45.28 11.25 -2.62
C SER A 368 44.52 11.21 -3.95
N LEU A 369 43.62 10.23 -4.14
CA LEU A 369 42.85 10.03 -5.37
C LEU A 369 41.48 10.72 -5.29
N THR A 370 40.83 10.89 -6.44
CA THR A 370 39.43 11.31 -6.44
C THR A 370 38.56 10.24 -5.78
N LYS A 371 37.35 10.61 -5.33
CA LYS A 371 36.44 9.70 -4.61
C LYS A 371 36.17 8.39 -5.39
N ILE A 372 35.94 8.48 -6.70
CA ILE A 372 35.65 7.34 -7.57
C ILE A 372 36.88 6.46 -7.75
N GLU A 373 38.04 7.08 -8.01
CA GLU A 373 39.31 6.36 -8.15
C GLU A 373 39.72 5.67 -6.85
N ALA A 374 39.54 6.32 -5.70
CA ALA A 374 39.82 5.77 -4.39
C ALA A 374 39.03 4.48 -4.13
N ARG A 375 37.71 4.49 -4.40
CA ARG A 375 36.87 3.29 -4.28
C ARG A 375 37.29 2.20 -5.26
N SER A 376 37.58 2.59 -6.51
CA SER A 376 38.01 1.67 -7.56
C SER A 376 39.33 0.98 -7.19
N LEU A 377 40.30 1.72 -6.65
CA LEU A 377 41.59 1.19 -6.21
C LEU A 377 41.42 0.18 -5.06
N ILE A 378 40.68 0.56 -4.02
CA ILE A 378 40.44 -0.32 -2.86
C ILE A 378 39.69 -1.59 -3.30
N TYR A 379 38.65 -1.44 -4.14
CA TYR A 379 37.91 -2.58 -4.68
C TYR A 379 38.81 -3.55 -5.46
N GLN A 380 39.65 -3.04 -6.36
CA GLN A 380 40.60 -3.88 -7.09
C GLN A 380 41.61 -4.55 -6.14
N ARG A 381 42.09 -3.86 -5.10
CA ARG A 381 42.97 -4.46 -4.09
C ARG A 381 42.29 -5.59 -3.32
N ILE A 382 41.02 -5.45 -2.93
CA ILE A 382 40.24 -6.50 -2.26
C ILE A 382 40.16 -7.76 -3.12
N LEU A 383 40.00 -7.62 -4.43
CA LEU A 383 39.95 -8.77 -5.36
C LEU A 383 41.28 -9.54 -5.43
N LEU A 384 42.40 -8.88 -5.14
CA LEU A 384 43.75 -9.46 -5.16
C LEU A 384 44.24 -9.93 -3.78
N GLU A 385 43.54 -9.59 -2.70
CA GLU A 385 43.93 -9.93 -1.34
C GLU A 385 43.47 -11.35 -0.96
N SER A 386 44.42 -12.11 -0.40
CA SER A 386 44.22 -13.50 0.02
C SER A 386 44.15 -13.65 1.54
N ASP A 387 44.79 -12.74 2.29
CA ASP A 387 44.74 -12.73 3.75
C ASP A 387 43.38 -12.23 4.25
N VAL A 388 42.71 -13.01 5.09
CA VAL A 388 41.34 -12.72 5.57
C VAL A 388 41.28 -11.42 6.36
N ASN A 389 42.23 -11.18 7.26
CA ASN A 389 42.21 -10.00 8.13
C ASN A 389 42.46 -8.72 7.33
N LYS A 390 43.44 -8.73 6.43
CA LYS A 390 43.69 -7.59 5.53
C LYS A 390 42.53 -7.34 4.59
N LYS A 391 41.87 -8.40 4.11
CA LYS A 391 40.69 -8.28 3.26
C LYS A 391 39.53 -7.63 4.02
N LEU A 392 39.29 -8.01 5.28
CA LEU A 392 38.27 -7.38 6.13
C LEU A 392 38.57 -5.91 6.41
N GLU A 393 39.82 -5.56 6.69
CA GLU A 393 40.26 -4.16 6.85
C GLU A 393 39.99 -3.32 5.60
N LEU A 394 40.29 -3.85 4.41
CA LEU A 394 39.99 -3.17 3.15
C LEU A 394 38.48 -3.05 2.88
N LEU A 395 37.68 -4.05 3.26
CA LEU A 395 36.21 -4.00 3.15
C LEU A 395 35.61 -2.91 4.02
N GLU A 396 36.12 -2.75 5.25
CA GLU A 396 35.75 -1.67 6.18
C GLU A 396 36.11 -0.30 5.58
N ILE A 397 37.33 -0.13 5.07
CA ILE A 397 37.77 1.10 4.39
C ILE A 397 36.86 1.41 3.18
N LEU A 398 36.53 0.42 2.36
CA LEU A 398 35.66 0.63 1.20
C LEU A 398 34.26 1.07 1.64
N LYS A 399 33.70 0.41 2.65
CA LYS A 399 32.39 0.76 3.22
C LYS A 399 32.36 2.20 3.72
N ASP A 400 33.40 2.62 4.42
CA ASP A 400 33.57 4.01 4.87
C ASP A 400 33.62 5.01 3.71
N LEU A 401 34.28 4.68 2.60
CA LEU A 401 34.34 5.55 1.42
C LEU A 401 32.96 5.72 0.75
N PHE A 402 32.09 4.72 0.80
CA PHE A 402 30.70 4.83 0.35
C PHE A 402 29.86 5.65 1.34
N ILE A 403 30.03 5.45 2.65
CA ILE A 403 29.35 6.22 3.71
C ILE A 403 29.70 7.71 3.62
N LYS A 404 30.98 8.06 3.50
CA LYS A 404 31.47 9.46 3.41
C LYS A 404 30.97 10.23 2.18
N SER A 405 30.28 9.57 1.26
CA SER A 405 29.68 10.21 0.09
C SER A 405 28.18 9.94 -0.02
N ASP A 406 27.55 9.53 1.08
CA ASP A 406 26.11 9.32 1.17
C ASP A 406 25.56 8.33 0.12
N ILE A 407 26.37 7.33 -0.23
CA ILE A 407 26.03 6.27 -1.21
C ILE A 407 26.28 4.87 -0.65
N SER A 408 26.14 4.71 0.67
CA SER A 408 26.42 3.48 1.42
C SER A 408 25.79 2.21 0.81
N GLY A 409 24.56 2.34 0.31
CA GLY A 409 23.80 1.24 -0.30
C GLY A 409 24.29 0.72 -1.65
N ALA A 410 25.32 1.33 -2.26
CA ALA A 410 25.89 0.87 -3.53
C ALA A 410 26.87 -0.31 -3.38
N PHE A 411 27.13 -0.76 -2.16
CA PHE A 411 28.07 -1.84 -1.85
C PHE A 411 27.49 -2.90 -0.90
N ASP A 412 26.22 -2.83 -0.55
CA ASP A 412 25.65 -3.71 0.48
C ASP A 412 25.60 -5.17 0.06
N ASP A 413 25.17 -5.43 -1.18
CA ASP A 413 25.00 -6.80 -1.66
C ASP A 413 26.36 -7.42 -1.98
N LYS A 414 27.25 -6.63 -2.59
CA LYS A 414 28.61 -7.07 -2.89
C LYS A 414 29.44 -7.28 -1.63
N LEU A 415 29.26 -6.46 -0.60
CA LEU A 415 29.88 -6.67 0.72
C LEU A 415 29.41 -7.99 1.32
N LYS A 416 28.09 -8.26 1.32
CA LYS A 416 27.54 -9.54 1.79
C LYS A 416 28.13 -10.73 1.04
N ASP A 417 28.28 -10.64 -0.28
CA ASP A 417 28.91 -11.69 -1.08
C ASP A 417 30.37 -11.94 -0.67
N PHE A 418 31.15 -10.88 -0.40
CA PHE A 418 32.50 -11.02 0.12
C PHE A 418 32.51 -11.67 1.51
N LEU A 419 31.65 -11.23 2.43
CA LEU A 419 31.61 -11.77 3.79
C LEU A 419 31.16 -13.24 3.81
N LYS A 420 30.19 -13.63 2.97
CA LYS A 420 29.77 -15.03 2.80
C LYS A 420 30.88 -15.95 2.28
N SER A 421 31.86 -15.40 1.57
CA SER A 421 33.01 -16.17 1.05
C SER A 421 34.10 -16.44 2.10
N ILE A 422 34.00 -15.85 3.29
CA ILE A 422 34.96 -15.97 4.38
C ILE A 422 34.36 -16.91 5.44
N ASN A 423 35.13 -17.92 5.88
CA ASN A 423 34.69 -18.78 6.98
C ASN A 423 34.71 -17.99 8.30
N GLN A 424 33.67 -18.16 9.11
CA GLN A 424 33.56 -17.46 10.40
C GLN A 424 34.73 -17.76 11.35
N GLU A 425 35.28 -18.98 11.31
CA GLU A 425 36.42 -19.39 12.16
C GLU A 425 37.72 -18.65 11.83
N ASP A 426 37.85 -18.10 10.62
CA ASP A 426 39.03 -17.38 10.16
C ASP A 426 38.96 -15.87 10.51
N VAL A 427 37.85 -15.41 11.10
CA VAL A 427 37.62 -14.01 11.46
C VAL A 427 38.22 -13.71 12.84
N SER A 428 39.13 -12.74 12.93
CA SER A 428 39.67 -12.31 14.23
C SER A 428 38.66 -11.49 15.03
N LEU A 429 38.79 -11.52 16.36
CA LEU A 429 37.92 -10.78 17.30
C LEU A 429 37.76 -9.29 16.97
N LYS A 430 38.77 -8.67 16.34
CA LYS A 430 38.73 -7.26 15.92
C LYS A 430 37.60 -6.99 14.91
N PHE A 431 37.30 -7.94 14.03
CA PHE A 431 36.35 -7.75 12.91
C PHE A 431 35.03 -8.51 13.10
N GLU A 432 34.84 -9.18 14.24
CA GLU A 432 33.66 -10.01 14.51
C GLU A 432 32.36 -9.18 14.48
N ASP A 433 32.37 -8.00 15.10
CA ASP A 433 31.22 -7.08 15.10
C ASP A 433 30.86 -6.59 13.69
N PHE A 434 31.86 -6.19 12.90
CA PHE A 434 31.67 -5.78 11.52
C PHE A 434 31.08 -6.92 10.67
N TYR A 435 31.63 -8.13 10.81
CA TYR A 435 31.21 -9.33 10.08
C TYR A 435 29.76 -9.70 10.38
N LEU A 436 29.39 -9.82 11.66
CA LEU A 436 28.05 -10.21 12.08
C LEU A 436 26.99 -9.15 11.74
N THR A 437 27.32 -7.87 11.93
CA THR A 437 26.41 -6.75 11.64
C THR A 437 26.01 -6.70 10.17
N HIS A 438 26.92 -7.01 9.24
CA HIS A 438 26.67 -6.88 7.80
C HIS A 438 26.20 -8.19 7.14
N LEU A 439 26.43 -9.35 7.77
CA LEU A 439 25.96 -10.64 7.26
C LEU A 439 24.46 -10.88 7.53
N GLN A 440 23.90 -10.24 8.57
CA GLN A 440 22.52 -10.35 9.08
C GLN A 440 21.58 -11.30 8.31
N LYS A 441 21.64 -12.59 8.67
CA LYS A 441 20.50 -13.49 8.58
C LYS A 441 19.56 -13.17 9.76
N LYS A 442 18.50 -12.39 9.54
CA LYS A 442 17.25 -12.59 10.28
C LYS A 442 16.56 -13.83 9.71
N GLU A 443 17.15 -15.00 9.91
CA GLU A 443 16.35 -16.22 9.87
C GLU A 443 15.53 -16.19 11.15
N ASP A 444 14.22 -15.92 11.02
CA ASP A 444 13.22 -16.24 12.04
C ASP A 444 13.36 -17.75 12.31
N LEU A 445 14.27 -18.13 13.22
CA LEU A 445 14.29 -19.45 13.80
C LEU A 445 12.95 -19.57 14.52
N GLU A 446 11.98 -20.24 13.90
CA GLU A 446 10.74 -20.67 14.52
C GLU A 446 11.10 -21.55 15.72
N LYS A 447 11.37 -20.92 16.86
CA LYS A 447 11.68 -21.60 18.12
C LYS A 447 10.46 -22.46 18.45
N LYS A 448 10.70 -23.74 18.71
CA LYS A 448 9.60 -24.66 19.01
C LYS A 448 9.06 -24.32 20.39
N VAL A 449 7.75 -24.18 20.50
CA VAL A 449 7.09 -23.97 21.80
C VAL A 449 7.21 -25.25 22.62
N LYS A 450 7.85 -25.17 23.80
CA LYS A 450 7.96 -26.26 24.75
C LYS A 450 6.97 -26.07 25.88
N ILE A 451 6.07 -27.06 26.06
CA ILE A 451 5.12 -27.06 27.17
C ILE A 451 5.80 -27.52 28.46
N ASN A 452 5.69 -26.72 29.52
CA ASN A 452 6.12 -27.04 30.87
C ASN A 452 4.92 -27.01 31.82
N ASN A 453 4.46 -28.16 32.30
CA ASN A 453 3.28 -28.25 33.17
C ASN A 453 3.56 -27.92 34.64
N ASP A 454 4.80 -27.62 35.01
CA ASP A 454 5.14 -27.20 36.37
C ASP A 454 4.89 -25.70 36.58
N THR A 455 4.94 -24.91 35.51
CA THR A 455 4.71 -23.46 35.50
C THR A 455 3.37 -23.14 34.83
N MET A 456 2.51 -22.33 35.46
CA MET A 456 1.13 -22.13 34.99
C MET A 456 1.07 -21.54 33.57
N HIS A 457 1.73 -20.40 33.34
CA HIS A 457 1.76 -19.72 32.04
C HIS A 457 2.53 -20.48 30.94
N GLN A 458 3.18 -21.62 31.23
CA GLN A 458 3.87 -22.47 30.23
C GLN A 458 3.17 -23.83 30.04
N SER A 459 2.08 -24.06 30.77
CA SER A 459 1.39 -25.34 30.84
C SER A 459 0.42 -25.53 29.67
N LYS A 460 -0.15 -26.74 29.57
CA LYS A 460 -1.23 -27.06 28.62
C LYS A 460 -2.47 -26.16 28.78
N LEU A 461 -2.61 -25.44 29.89
CA LEU A 461 -3.74 -24.54 30.13
C LEU A 461 -3.79 -23.39 29.12
N LEU A 462 -2.66 -23.02 28.51
CA LEU A 462 -2.60 -22.02 27.44
C LEU A 462 -3.44 -22.38 26.20
N ASN A 463 -3.65 -23.67 25.95
CA ASN A 463 -4.45 -24.14 24.81
C ASN A 463 -5.91 -23.67 24.88
N TYR A 464 -6.36 -23.15 26.02
CA TYR A 464 -7.65 -22.47 26.11
C TYR A 464 -7.76 -21.28 25.16
N PHE A 465 -6.70 -20.48 24.99
CA PHE A 465 -6.72 -19.35 24.07
C PHE A 465 -6.66 -19.76 22.59
N ASN A 466 -6.38 -21.04 22.29
CA ASN A 466 -6.52 -21.63 20.95
C ASN A 466 -7.94 -22.16 20.66
N GLY A 467 -8.84 -22.15 21.65
CA GLY A 467 -10.17 -22.77 21.53
C GLY A 467 -10.22 -24.28 21.85
N ASP A 468 -9.10 -24.90 22.26
CA ASP A 468 -9.00 -26.34 22.52
C ASP A 468 -9.47 -26.77 23.92
N TYR A 469 -9.96 -25.83 24.74
CA TYR A 469 -10.49 -26.10 26.08
C TYR A 469 -11.92 -25.61 26.26
N ALA A 470 -12.79 -26.52 26.68
CA ALA A 470 -14.12 -26.15 27.14
C ALA A 470 -14.06 -25.37 28.47
N LYS A 471 -14.90 -24.34 28.61
CA LYS A 471 -14.96 -23.47 29.80
C LYS A 471 -15.07 -24.23 31.14
N PRO A 472 -15.93 -25.25 31.31
CA PRO A 472 -15.99 -26.00 32.58
C PRO A 472 -14.71 -26.78 32.90
N LYS A 473 -13.99 -27.20 31.85
CA LYS A 473 -12.75 -27.96 31.98
C LYS A 473 -11.60 -27.06 32.44
N ILE A 474 -11.43 -25.88 31.82
CA ILE A 474 -10.39 -24.92 32.21
C ILE A 474 -10.61 -24.41 33.64
N GLU A 475 -11.87 -24.14 34.04
CA GLU A 475 -12.20 -23.75 35.42
C GLU A 475 -11.73 -24.79 36.43
N LYS A 476 -12.00 -26.08 36.18
CA LYS A 476 -11.58 -27.18 37.05
C LYS A 476 -10.05 -27.30 37.08
N ASP A 477 -9.40 -27.27 35.93
CA ASP A 477 -7.97 -27.52 35.82
C ASP A 477 -7.13 -26.38 36.41
N VAL A 478 -7.53 -25.12 36.21
CA VAL A 478 -6.91 -23.93 36.82
C VAL A 478 -7.06 -23.95 38.34
N ASN A 479 -8.26 -24.21 38.87
CA ASN A 479 -8.47 -24.30 40.32
C ASN A 479 -7.66 -25.45 40.95
N ASN A 480 -7.50 -26.58 40.24
CA ASN A 480 -6.64 -27.67 40.67
C ASN A 480 -5.16 -27.28 40.66
N PHE A 481 -4.71 -26.51 39.67
CA PHE A 481 -3.36 -25.99 39.60
C PHE A 481 -3.07 -25.02 40.75
N LEU A 482 -3.95 -24.04 40.99
CA LEU A 482 -3.86 -23.10 42.12
C LEU A 482 -3.86 -23.81 43.48
N LYS A 483 -4.60 -24.92 43.62
CA LYS A 483 -4.54 -25.78 44.81
C LYS A 483 -3.14 -26.37 45.03
N LYS A 484 -2.43 -26.77 43.97
CA LYS A 484 -1.06 -27.28 44.05
C LYS A 484 -0.09 -26.17 44.41
N ILE A 485 -0.20 -25.00 43.76
CA ILE A 485 0.63 -23.83 44.07
C ILE A 485 0.48 -23.43 45.53
N LYS A 486 -0.75 -23.31 46.05
CA LYS A 486 -0.99 -22.94 47.46
C LYS A 486 -0.35 -23.90 48.47
N LYS A 487 -0.14 -25.17 48.09
CA LYS A 487 0.58 -26.15 48.92
C LYS A 487 2.09 -26.06 48.78
N ASN A 488 2.58 -25.60 47.63
CA ASN A 488 4.00 -25.47 47.33
C ASN A 488 4.51 -24.05 47.67
N LYS A 489 5.04 -23.87 48.88
CA LYS A 489 5.62 -22.59 49.32
C LYS A 489 6.83 -22.10 48.51
N LYS A 490 7.41 -22.94 47.62
CA LYS A 490 8.55 -22.57 46.77
C LYS A 490 8.13 -22.02 45.40
N TYR A 491 6.85 -22.09 45.04
CA TYR A 491 6.39 -21.57 43.75
C TYR A 491 6.37 -20.04 43.79
N PHE A 492 7.03 -19.41 42.82
CA PHE A 492 7.01 -17.96 42.63
C PHE A 492 5.95 -17.61 41.59
N PHE A 493 4.99 -16.76 41.97
CA PHE A 493 4.01 -16.20 41.05
C PHE A 493 4.67 -15.11 40.21
N SER A 494 4.88 -15.36 38.92
CA SER A 494 5.37 -14.35 37.99
C SER A 494 4.24 -13.45 37.50
N THR A 495 4.58 -12.27 36.99
CA THR A 495 3.61 -11.38 36.33
C THR A 495 2.93 -12.08 35.17
N LYS A 496 3.65 -12.95 34.43
CA LYS A 496 3.07 -13.81 33.37
C LYS A 496 1.98 -14.77 33.87
N ASP A 497 2.09 -15.30 35.09
CA ASP A 497 1.02 -16.10 35.70
C ASP A 497 -0.20 -15.24 36.04
N ILE A 498 0.02 -13.99 36.48
CA ILE A 498 -1.06 -13.03 36.76
C ILE A 498 -1.78 -12.66 35.46
N ILE A 499 -1.05 -12.31 34.39
CA ILE A 499 -1.58 -12.03 33.05
C ILE A 499 -2.48 -13.18 32.57
N PHE A 500 -2.00 -14.42 32.69
CA PHE A 500 -2.75 -15.61 32.32
C PHE A 500 -4.08 -15.71 33.10
N ILE A 501 -4.03 -15.52 34.42
CA ILE A 501 -5.21 -15.61 35.28
C ILE A 501 -6.23 -14.49 35.01
N GLU A 502 -5.77 -13.24 34.90
CA GLU A 502 -6.66 -12.10 34.65
C GLU A 502 -7.33 -12.21 33.28
N SER A 503 -6.61 -12.70 32.25
CA SER A 503 -7.21 -12.97 30.94
C SER A 503 -8.31 -14.03 31.01
N LEU A 504 -8.11 -15.11 31.78
CA LEU A 504 -9.16 -16.11 32.01
C LEU A 504 -10.38 -15.52 32.74
N LYS A 505 -10.16 -14.67 33.75
CA LYS A 505 -11.25 -14.01 34.46
C LYS A 505 -12.04 -13.07 33.55
N SER A 506 -11.37 -12.37 32.64
CA SER A 506 -12.00 -11.52 31.61
C SER A 506 -12.99 -12.33 30.78
N ASP A 507 -12.62 -13.54 30.35
CA ASP A 507 -13.50 -14.46 29.61
C ASP A 507 -14.60 -15.09 30.49
N GLY A 508 -14.69 -14.69 31.77
CA GLY A 508 -15.65 -15.16 32.75
C GLY A 508 -15.39 -16.56 33.30
N VAL A 509 -14.14 -17.05 33.27
CA VAL A 509 -13.72 -18.31 33.92
C VAL A 509 -13.74 -18.12 35.43
N LYS A 510 -14.53 -18.94 36.14
CA LYS A 510 -14.68 -18.83 37.60
C LYS A 510 -13.49 -19.42 38.36
N ILE A 511 -12.71 -18.55 38.97
CA ILE A 511 -11.63 -18.91 39.89
C ILE A 511 -12.13 -18.79 41.34
N SER A 512 -11.80 -19.78 42.17
CA SER A 512 -12.28 -19.82 43.56
C SER A 512 -11.67 -18.69 44.39
N LYS A 513 -12.53 -17.91 45.07
CA LYS A 513 -12.15 -16.76 45.93
C LYS A 513 -11.06 -17.06 46.96
N LYS A 514 -10.94 -18.32 47.41
CA LYS A 514 -9.90 -18.77 48.36
C LYS A 514 -8.46 -18.65 47.83
N TYR A 515 -8.30 -18.32 46.55
CA TYR A 515 -7.04 -18.11 45.85
C TYR A 515 -6.74 -16.63 45.53
N GLU A 516 -7.67 -15.70 45.83
CA GLU A 516 -7.46 -14.26 45.59
C GLU A 516 -6.25 -13.71 46.37
N SER A 517 -5.96 -14.27 47.55
CA SER A 517 -4.80 -13.86 48.35
C SER A 517 -3.45 -14.40 47.86
N LEU A 518 -3.38 -15.05 46.69
CA LEU A 518 -2.13 -15.63 46.18
C LEU A 518 -1.27 -14.63 45.40
N TYR A 519 -1.89 -13.58 44.88
CA TYR A 519 -1.24 -12.52 44.11
C TYR A 519 -2.04 -11.22 44.27
N GLU A 520 -1.39 -10.09 44.07
CA GLU A 520 -2.03 -8.79 44.04
C GLU A 520 -2.07 -8.29 42.59
N VAL A 521 -3.18 -7.64 42.22
CA VAL A 521 -3.35 -7.04 40.89
C VAL A 521 -3.20 -5.54 41.07
N ASN A 522 -2.14 -4.98 40.49
CA ASN A 522 -1.90 -3.55 40.54
C ASN A 522 -2.58 -2.86 39.35
N ASN A 523 -3.85 -2.49 39.52
CA ASN A 523 -4.62 -1.80 38.48
C ASN A 523 -4.08 -0.39 38.14
N SER A 524 -3.12 0.14 38.90
CA SER A 524 -2.48 1.44 38.63
C SER A 524 -1.39 1.40 37.54
N GLU A 525 -1.15 0.24 36.94
CA GLU A 525 -0.13 0.05 35.90
C GLU A 525 -0.58 0.49 34.50
N ILE A 526 -1.89 0.65 34.27
CA ILE A 526 -2.38 1.19 32.99
C ILE A 526 -2.12 2.70 32.95
N PRO A 527 -1.41 3.20 31.91
CA PRO A 527 -1.23 4.63 31.71
C PRO A 527 -2.56 5.40 31.73
N THR A 528 -2.57 6.57 32.37
CA THR A 528 -3.79 7.35 32.58
C THR A 528 -4.46 7.79 31.29
N ASP A 529 -3.67 8.06 30.24
CA ASP A 529 -4.16 8.36 28.89
C ASP A 529 -4.93 7.18 28.29
N ILE A 530 -4.40 5.96 28.41
CA ILE A 530 -5.07 4.75 27.92
C ILE A 530 -6.35 4.49 28.73
N GLN A 531 -6.32 4.62 30.06
CA GLN A 531 -7.52 4.40 30.87
C GLN A 531 -8.64 5.39 30.52
N VAL A 532 -8.31 6.64 30.18
CA VAL A 532 -9.28 7.62 29.69
C VAL A 532 -9.89 7.17 28.36
N MET A 533 -9.08 6.67 27.42
CA MET A 533 -9.57 6.13 26.14
C MET A 533 -10.52 4.95 26.36
N ILE A 534 -10.18 4.02 27.26
CA ILE A 534 -11.06 2.89 27.64
C ILE A 534 -12.40 3.40 28.17
N ASN A 535 -12.37 4.31 29.15
CA ASN A 535 -13.58 4.84 29.78
C ASN A 535 -14.48 5.62 28.81
N ASN A 536 -13.89 6.24 27.78
CA ASN A 536 -14.61 6.95 26.73
C ASN A 536 -15.13 6.02 25.61
N GLY A 537 -14.81 4.72 25.65
CA GLY A 537 -15.16 3.76 24.60
C GLY A 537 -14.37 3.97 23.31
N GLU A 538 -13.18 4.58 23.37
CA GLU A 538 -12.33 4.87 22.22
C GLU A 538 -11.45 3.66 21.86
N LYS A 539 -12.07 2.52 21.54
CA LYS A 539 -11.40 1.24 21.24
C LYS A 539 -10.27 1.40 20.21
N GLY A 540 -10.52 2.16 19.14
CA GLY A 540 -9.54 2.39 18.08
C GLY A 540 -8.34 3.21 18.54
N ALA A 541 -8.57 4.28 19.29
CA ALA A 541 -7.49 5.13 19.81
C ALA A 541 -6.63 4.39 20.85
N ALA A 542 -7.26 3.60 21.72
CA ALA A 542 -6.55 2.79 22.71
C ALA A 542 -5.66 1.74 22.03
N LEU A 543 -6.15 1.05 21.01
CA LEU A 543 -5.33 0.13 20.21
C LEU A 543 -4.19 0.84 19.46
N LEU A 544 -4.46 2.01 18.88
CA LEU A 544 -3.42 2.80 18.23
C LEU A 544 -2.31 3.18 19.22
N ARG A 545 -2.69 3.52 20.46
CA ARG A 545 -1.74 3.81 21.53
C ARG A 545 -0.93 2.58 21.94
N ILE A 546 -1.53 1.39 21.96
CA ILE A 546 -0.80 0.12 22.16
C ILE A 546 0.23 -0.09 21.04
N VAL A 547 -0.12 0.16 19.77
CA VAL A 547 0.84 0.08 18.65
C VAL A 547 2.02 1.02 18.87
N GLU A 548 1.78 2.25 19.34
CA GLU A 548 2.83 3.22 19.65
C GLU A 548 3.72 2.77 20.82
N VAL A 549 3.13 2.15 21.84
CA VAL A 549 3.86 1.57 22.98
C VAL A 549 4.77 0.43 22.55
N ILE A 550 4.27 -0.51 21.74
CA ILE A 550 5.08 -1.63 21.23
C ILE A 550 6.20 -1.08 20.34
N GLY A 551 5.88 -0.10 19.47
CA GLY A 551 6.86 0.62 18.68
C GLY A 551 7.78 -0.29 17.87
N GLN A 552 9.08 -0.23 18.14
CA GLN A 552 10.11 -1.01 17.43
C GLN A 552 10.40 -2.37 18.10
N ASP A 553 9.85 -2.61 19.30
CA ASP A 553 10.13 -3.80 20.09
C ASP A 553 9.25 -4.99 19.66
N GLU A 554 9.80 -6.20 19.77
CA GLU A 554 9.04 -7.44 19.59
C GLU A 554 8.33 -7.79 20.89
N LEU A 555 7.09 -8.28 20.82
CA LEU A 555 6.26 -8.56 22.00
C LEU A 555 6.93 -9.51 23.00
N ASP A 556 7.79 -10.42 22.55
CA ASP A 556 8.48 -11.38 23.42
C ASP A 556 9.75 -10.83 24.09
N LYS A 557 10.18 -9.62 23.74
CA LYS A 557 11.28 -8.89 24.36
C LYS A 557 10.81 -7.78 25.30
N MET A 558 9.52 -7.47 25.32
CA MET A 558 8.95 -6.45 26.18
C MET A 558 9.02 -6.88 27.65
N ASP A 559 9.16 -5.91 28.55
CA ASP A 559 9.15 -6.16 29.98
C ASP A 559 7.76 -6.61 30.47
N GLU A 560 7.74 -7.30 31.61
CA GLU A 560 6.52 -7.96 32.09
C GLU A 560 5.43 -6.96 32.49
N ASP A 561 5.80 -5.77 32.97
CA ASP A 561 4.87 -4.72 33.40
C ASP A 561 4.19 -4.09 32.18
N THR A 562 4.97 -3.82 31.12
CA THR A 562 4.43 -3.34 29.84
C THR A 562 3.48 -4.35 29.21
N MET A 563 3.87 -5.63 29.22
CA MET A 563 3.00 -6.71 28.75
C MET A 563 1.71 -6.82 29.58
N PHE A 564 1.80 -6.64 30.91
CA PHE A 564 0.66 -6.70 31.79
C PHE A 564 -0.38 -5.63 31.47
N PHE A 565 0.02 -4.37 31.30
CA PHE A 565 -0.95 -3.32 30.99
C PHE A 565 -1.52 -3.44 29.57
N ILE A 566 -0.74 -3.91 28.58
CA ILE A 566 -1.24 -4.16 27.22
C ILE A 566 -2.37 -5.19 27.26
N ILE A 567 -2.14 -6.34 27.91
CA ILE A 567 -3.17 -7.38 28.04
C ILE A 567 -4.35 -6.88 28.89
N SER A 568 -4.11 -6.15 29.96
CA SER A 568 -5.17 -5.59 30.79
C SER A 568 -6.04 -4.58 30.04
N THR A 569 -5.43 -3.79 29.15
CA THR A 569 -6.15 -2.86 28.26
C THR A 569 -7.03 -3.64 27.28
N LEU A 570 -6.48 -4.67 26.63
CA LEU A 570 -7.26 -5.50 25.69
C LEU A 570 -8.41 -6.23 26.39
N ASN A 571 -8.22 -6.71 27.62
CA ASN A 571 -9.27 -7.30 28.45
C ASN A 571 -10.40 -6.30 28.74
N GLN A 572 -10.08 -5.06 29.13
CA GLN A 572 -11.11 -4.04 29.44
C GLN A 572 -11.86 -3.56 28.18
N LEU A 573 -11.25 -3.69 27.01
CA LEU A 573 -11.88 -3.35 25.73
C LEU A 573 -12.61 -4.53 25.07
N ASP A 574 -12.60 -5.71 25.69
CA ASP A 574 -13.13 -6.97 25.14
C ASP A 574 -12.53 -7.31 23.76
N ILE A 575 -11.21 -7.13 23.57
CA ILE A 575 -10.51 -7.44 22.31
C ILE A 575 -9.75 -8.77 22.44
N ASP A 576 -10.51 -9.87 22.46
CA ASP A 576 -10.02 -11.20 22.83
C ASP A 576 -9.11 -11.82 21.76
N LEU A 577 -9.38 -11.63 20.47
CA LEU A 577 -8.64 -12.25 19.37
C LEU A 577 -7.20 -11.73 19.28
N ILE A 578 -7.00 -10.41 19.34
CA ILE A 578 -5.67 -9.80 19.36
C ILE A 578 -4.94 -10.21 20.65
N ARG A 579 -5.63 -10.12 21.80
CA ARG A 579 -5.08 -10.53 23.09
C ARG A 579 -4.60 -11.99 23.07
N ASN A 580 -5.42 -12.92 22.57
CA ASN A 580 -5.10 -14.34 22.54
C ASN A 580 -3.87 -14.62 21.69
N LYS A 581 -3.75 -13.99 20.51
CA LYS A 581 -2.54 -14.07 19.69
C LYS A 581 -1.29 -13.62 20.46
N ILE A 582 -1.37 -12.51 21.18
CA ILE A 582 -0.27 -11.98 22.00
C ILE A 582 0.09 -12.97 23.12
N LEU A 583 -0.90 -13.47 23.86
CA LEU A 583 -0.69 -14.42 24.97
C LEU A 583 0.02 -15.69 24.49
N LEU A 584 -0.43 -16.26 23.37
CA LEU A 584 0.15 -17.46 22.78
C LEU A 584 1.57 -17.22 22.25
N LYS A 585 1.92 -15.99 21.92
CA LYS A 585 3.27 -15.62 21.48
C LYS A 585 4.24 -15.38 22.64
N VAL A 586 3.77 -14.79 23.75
CA VAL A 586 4.63 -14.24 24.83
C VAL A 586 4.75 -15.15 26.05
N LEU A 587 3.69 -15.90 26.38
CA LEU A 587 3.67 -16.74 27.59
C LEU A 587 4.47 -18.05 27.46
N PRO A 588 4.41 -18.81 26.35
CA PRO A 588 5.09 -20.11 26.29
C PRO A 588 6.61 -19.99 26.31
N LEU A 589 7.27 -21.06 26.79
CA LEU A 589 8.72 -21.19 26.68
C LEU A 589 9.10 -21.52 25.22
N LYS A 590 9.93 -20.67 24.61
CA LYS A 590 10.49 -20.88 23.27
C LYS A 590 11.88 -21.50 23.39
N VAL A 591 12.12 -22.63 22.71
CA VAL A 591 13.40 -23.37 22.71
C VAL A 591 13.99 -23.45 21.31
#